data_AF-A0A938MA93-F1
#
_entry.id   AF-A0A938MA93-F1
#
_cell.length_a   1.000
_cell.length_b   1.000
_cell.length_c   1.000
_cell.angle_alpha   90.00
_cell.angle_beta   90.00
_cell.angle_gamma   90.00
#
_symmetry.space_group_name_H-M   'P 1'
#
loop_
_entity.id
_entity.type
_entity.pdbx_description
1 polymer ?
#
loop_
_entity_poly.entity_id
_entity_poly.type
_entity_poly.pdbx_seq_one_letter_code
_entity_poly.pdbx_strand_id
1 'polypeptide(L)'
;MGCLAAPQTDKLKLSVTIPTFNEEHNIGECLQRVAWADELIVLDSLSTDRTLEIARQHTPKVFQRPFMGDFLDTRRYSIGLCSNDWVLCLDA
;
A
#
# COMPACT_ATOMS: atom_id res chain seq x y z
N MET A 1 -18.96 31.44 31.21
CA MET A 1 -18.68 31.25 29.78
C MET A 1 -17.80 30.02 29.63
N GLY A 2 -18.40 28.85 29.36
CA GLY A 2 -17.65 27.63 29.07
C GLY A 2 -17.41 27.54 27.57
N CYS A 3 -16.15 27.54 27.15
CA CYS A 3 -15.79 27.26 25.77
C CYS A 3 -16.11 25.79 25.49
N LEU A 4 -17.02 25.51 24.56
CA LEU A 4 -17.26 24.15 24.07
C LEU A 4 -16.01 23.73 23.27
N ALA A 5 -15.35 22.66 23.70
CA ALA A 5 -14.27 22.05 22.92
C ALA A 5 -14.83 21.59 21.56
N ALA A 6 -14.09 21.83 20.49
CA ALA A 6 -14.44 21.33 19.16
C ALA A 6 -14.55 19.79 19.21
N PRO A 7 -15.45 19.18 18.41
CA PRO A 7 -15.58 17.73 18.37
C PRO A 7 -14.24 17.12 17.94
N GLN A 8 -13.71 16.23 18.79
CA GLN A 8 -12.57 15.40 18.44
C GLN A 8 -13.03 14.45 17.32
N THR A 9 -12.54 14.66 16.11
CA THR A 9 -12.72 13.70 15.03
C THR A 9 -11.55 12.73 15.09
N ASP A 10 -11.81 11.48 15.43
CA ASP A 10 -10.80 10.44 15.29
C ASP A 10 -10.40 10.36 13.81
N LYS A 11 -9.13 10.64 13.53
CA LYS A 11 -8.60 10.56 12.16
C LYS A 11 -8.69 9.12 11.70
N LEU A 12 -9.54 8.84 10.71
CA LEU A 12 -9.59 7.54 10.04
C LEU A 12 -8.21 7.21 9.48
N LYS A 13 -7.69 6.04 9.85
CA LYS A 13 -6.40 5.56 9.33
C LYS A 13 -6.59 4.87 8.00
N LEU A 14 -5.66 5.12 7.08
CA LEU A 14 -5.67 4.57 5.72
C LEU A 14 -4.47 3.65 5.49
N SER A 15 -4.74 2.46 4.99
CA SER A 15 -3.75 1.59 4.34
C SER A 15 -3.79 1.79 2.83
N VAL A 16 -2.63 1.92 2.19
CA VAL A 16 -2.49 1.82 0.74
C VAL A 16 -1.81 0.50 0.42
N THR A 17 -2.39 -0.25 -0.50
CA THR A 17 -1.82 -1.50 -1.01
C THR A 17 -1.53 -1.37 -2.50
N ILE A 18 -0.32 -1.78 -2.89
CA ILE A 18 0.20 -1.69 -4.25
C ILE A 18 0.66 -3.07 -4.74
N PRO A 19 -0.20 -3.80 -5.46
CA PRO A 19 0.23 -4.93 -6.26
C PRO A 19 1.16 -4.47 -7.39
N THR A 20 2.24 -5.19 -7.67
CA THR A 20 3.23 -4.79 -8.67
C THR A 20 3.91 -5.99 -9.36
N PHE A 21 4.44 -5.77 -10.56
CA PHE A 21 5.25 -6.71 -11.33
C PHE A 21 6.10 -5.97 -12.36
N ASN A 22 7.42 -5.99 -12.20
CA ASN A 22 8.39 -5.34 -13.09
C ASN A 22 8.10 -3.85 -13.35
N GLU A 23 7.94 -3.07 -12.27
CA GLU A 23 7.64 -1.64 -12.28
C GLU A 23 8.81 -0.78 -11.77
N GLU A 24 10.07 -1.16 -12.04
CA GLU A 24 11.23 -0.43 -11.51
C GLU A 24 11.28 1.06 -11.92
N HIS A 25 10.57 1.43 -12.99
CA HIS A 25 10.47 2.82 -13.47
C HIS A 25 9.40 3.64 -12.73
N ASN A 26 8.35 3.01 -12.20
CA ASN A 26 7.17 3.69 -11.66
C ASN A 26 7.03 3.52 -10.14
N ILE A 27 7.43 2.36 -9.60
CA ILE A 27 7.14 1.98 -8.21
C ILE A 27 7.67 2.98 -7.19
N GLY A 28 8.86 3.54 -7.41
CA GLY A 28 9.47 4.52 -6.49
C GLY A 28 8.69 5.84 -6.44
N GLU A 29 8.33 6.39 -7.60
CA GLU A 29 7.53 7.62 -7.67
C GLU A 29 6.11 7.40 -7.13
N CYS A 30 5.51 6.25 -7.46
CA CYS A 30 4.21 5.82 -6.94
C CYS A 30 4.21 5.83 -5.41
N LEU A 31 5.14 5.10 -4.78
CA LEU A 31 5.27 5.02 -3.32
C LEU A 31 5.54 6.37 -2.67
N GLN A 32 6.35 7.23 -3.31
CA GLN A 32 6.60 8.57 -2.81
C GLN A 32 5.32 9.43 -2.78
N ARG A 33 4.46 9.34 -3.80
CA ARG A 33 3.20 10.10 -3.88
C ARG A 33 2.16 9.68 -2.85
N VAL A 34 2.23 8.44 -2.37
CA VAL A 34 1.34 7.93 -1.32
C VAL A 34 1.98 7.84 0.07
N ALA A 35 3.18 8.38 0.26
CA ALA A 35 3.90 8.35 1.54
C ALA A 35 3.17 9.04 2.71
N TRP A 36 2.07 9.75 2.44
CA TRP A 36 1.19 10.35 3.44
C TRP A 36 0.21 9.35 4.08
N ALA A 37 0.09 8.13 3.54
CA ALA A 37 -0.76 7.08 4.11
C ALA A 37 -0.22 6.61 5.46
N ASP A 38 -1.10 6.19 6.35
CA ASP A 38 -0.70 5.70 7.68
C ASP A 38 -0.05 4.29 7.60
N GLU A 39 -0.30 3.55 6.51
CA GLU A 39 0.30 2.26 6.22
C GLU A 39 0.49 2.04 4.72
N LEU A 40 1.67 1.55 4.30
CA LEU A 40 1.99 1.20 2.92
C LEU A 40 2.34 -0.28 2.80
N ILE A 41 1.62 -1.02 1.95
CA ILE A 41 1.85 -2.43 1.63
C ILE A 41 2.21 -2.55 0.14
N VAL A 42 3.28 -3.28 -0.16
CA VAL A 42 3.61 -3.68 -1.54
C VAL A 42 3.44 -5.19 -1.68
N LEU A 43 2.70 -5.63 -2.70
CA LEU A 43 2.55 -7.03 -3.06
C LEU A 43 3.19 -7.27 -4.43
N ASP A 44 4.41 -7.79 -4.41
CA ASP A 44 5.20 -8.04 -5.61
C ASP A 44 4.93 -9.44 -6.18
N SER A 45 4.67 -9.49 -7.49
CA SER A 45 4.38 -10.72 -8.23
C SER A 45 5.62 -11.47 -8.70
N LEU A 46 6.67 -11.49 -7.87
CA LEU A 46 8.00 -12.03 -8.18
C LEU A 46 8.68 -11.29 -9.33
N SER A 47 8.79 -9.96 -9.20
CA SER A 47 9.54 -9.15 -10.16
C SER A 47 10.98 -9.64 -10.31
N THR A 48 11.50 -9.54 -11.53
CA THR A 48 12.86 -9.93 -11.90
C THR A 48 13.81 -8.75 -12.09
N ASP A 49 13.27 -7.54 -12.00
CA ASP A 49 13.97 -6.27 -12.10
C ASP A 49 14.23 -5.66 -10.70
N ARG A 50 14.53 -4.35 -10.63
CA ARG A 50 14.81 -3.68 -9.36
C ARG A 50 13.56 -3.27 -8.57
N THR A 51 12.35 -3.63 -9.00
CA THR A 51 11.08 -3.25 -8.33
C THR A 51 11.11 -3.52 -6.83
N LEU A 52 11.54 -4.72 -6.44
CA LEU A 52 11.57 -5.15 -5.04
C LEU A 52 12.63 -4.41 -4.22
N GLU A 53 13.79 -4.11 -4.83
CA GLU A 53 14.86 -3.32 -4.21
C GLU A 53 14.34 -1.91 -3.90
N ILE A 54 13.71 -1.27 -4.89
CA ILE A 54 13.16 0.09 -4.77
C ILE A 54 12.03 0.11 -3.74
N ALA A 55 11.06 -0.80 -3.82
CA ALA A 55 9.93 -0.85 -2.89
C ALA A 55 10.36 -0.93 -1.41
N ARG A 56 11.40 -1.71 -1.11
CA ARG A 56 11.95 -1.87 0.25
C ARG A 56 12.59 -0.60 0.80
N GLN A 57 12.95 0.36 -0.03
CA GLN A 57 13.45 1.67 0.41
C GLN A 57 12.33 2.56 0.99
N HIS A 58 11.07 2.30 0.61
CA HIS A 58 9.92 3.12 1.02
C HIS A 58 9.11 2.51 2.18
N THR A 59 9.02 1.18 2.27
CA THR A 59 8.26 0.50 3.33
C THR A 59 8.90 -0.85 3.69
N PRO A 60 8.87 -1.26 4.97
CA PRO A 60 9.25 -2.61 5.37
C PRO A 60 8.18 -3.66 5.00
N LYS A 61 6.94 -3.25 4.69
CA LYS A 61 5.82 -4.15 4.41
C LYS A 61 5.74 -4.52 2.93
N VAL A 62 6.78 -5.23 2.48
CA VAL A 62 6.88 -5.76 1.10
C VAL A 62 6.70 -7.28 1.14
N PHE A 63 5.68 -7.76 0.47
CA PHE A 63 5.33 -9.18 0.39
C PHE A 63 5.50 -9.67 -1.05
N GLN A 64 5.82 -10.94 -1.21
CA GLN A 64 5.96 -11.56 -2.53
C GLN A 64 5.02 -12.76 -2.66
N ARG A 65 4.37 -12.88 -3.82
CA ARG A 65 3.53 -14.04 -4.17
C ARG A 65 3.40 -14.15 -5.69
N PRO A 66 3.47 -15.35 -6.29
CA PRO A 66 3.21 -15.49 -7.73
C PRO A 66 1.81 -14.98 -8.11
N PHE A 67 1.70 -14.33 -9.27
CA PHE A 67 0.39 -14.02 -9.85
C PHE A 67 -0.30 -15.31 -10.30
N MET A 68 -1.49 -15.58 -9.76
CA MET A 68 -2.25 -16.82 -10.02
C MET A 68 -3.26 -16.69 -11.17
N GLY A 69 -3.20 -15.62 -11.97
CA GLY A 69 -4.13 -15.38 -13.07
C GLY A 69 -5.44 -14.69 -12.68
N ASP A 70 -5.61 -14.32 -11.41
CA ASP A 70 -6.83 -13.69 -10.88
C ASP A 70 -6.49 -12.39 -10.12
N PHE A 71 -6.90 -11.25 -10.69
CA PHE A 71 -6.74 -9.93 -10.07
C PHE A 71 -7.58 -9.75 -8.81
N LEU A 72 -8.73 -10.43 -8.70
CA LEU A 72 -9.56 -10.39 -7.49
C LEU A 72 -8.88 -11.13 -6.34
N ASP A 73 -8.20 -12.24 -6.62
CA ASP A 73 -7.40 -12.95 -5.62
C ASP A 73 -6.22 -12.09 -5.13
N THR A 74 -5.47 -11.49 -6.06
CA THR A 74 -4.38 -10.55 -5.72
C THR A 74 -4.90 -9.41 -4.83
N ARG A 75 -6.02 -8.79 -5.20
CA ARG A 75 -6.63 -7.70 -4.44
C ARG A 75 -7.12 -8.15 -3.06
N ARG A 76 -7.79 -9.29 -2.95
CA ARG A 76 -8.26 -9.82 -1.66
C ARG A 76 -7.10 -10.12 -0.73
N TYR A 77 -6.06 -10.76 -1.26
CA TYR A 77 -4.84 -11.05 -0.51
C TYR A 77 -4.18 -9.76 -0.03
N SER A 78 -4.04 -8.76 -0.92
CA SER A 78 -3.40 -7.49 -0.60
C SER A 78 -4.18 -6.69 0.45
N ILE A 79 -5.52 -6.70 0.39
CA ILE A 79 -6.40 -6.13 1.43
C ILE A 79 -6.23 -6.87 2.75
N GLY A 80 -6.10 -8.20 2.75
CA GLY A 80 -5.91 -9.00 3.96
C GLY A 80 -4.59 -8.73 4.71
N LEU A 81 -3.63 -8.06 4.08
CA LEU A 81 -2.37 -7.61 4.70
C LEU A 81 -2.51 -6.25 5.40
N CYS A 82 -3.57 -5.48 5.07
CA CYS A 82 -3.82 -4.17 5.66
C CYS A 82 -4.32 -4.30 7.10
N SER A 83 -3.89 -3.38 7.96
CA SER A 83 -4.28 -3.35 9.38
C SER A 83 -5.30 -2.24 9.71
N ASN A 84 -5.60 -1.34 8.77
CA ASN A 84 -6.58 -0.26 8.97
C ASN A 84 -7.92 -0.56 8.27
N ASP A 85 -8.99 0.08 8.77
CA ASP A 85 -10.35 -0.11 8.25
C ASP A 85 -10.54 0.41 6.82
N TRP A 86 -9.80 1.47 6.47
CA TRP A 86 -9.84 2.04 5.13
C TRP A 86 -8.65 1.54 4.32
N VAL A 87 -8.95 1.02 3.13
CA VAL A 87 -7.95 0.52 2.20
C VAL A 87 -8.10 1.18 0.84
N LEU A 88 -7.03 1.81 0.35
CA LEU A 88 -6.88 2.24 -1.03
C LEU A 88 -5.99 1.25 -1.77
N CYS A 89 -6.55 0.57 -2.78
CA CYS A 89 -5.77 -0.26 -3.68
C CYS A 89 -5.33 0.60 -4.86
N LEU A 90 -4.03 0.74 -5.07
CA LEU A 90 -3.43 1.52 -6.14
C LEU A 90 -2.55 0.59 -6.99
N ASP A 91 -2.63 0.67 -8.30
CA ASP A 91 -1.72 -0.08 -9.19
C ASP A 91 -0.44 0.74 -9.41
N ALA A 92 0.70 0.06 -9.49
CA ALA A 92 2.00 0.68 -9.76
C ALA A 92 2.20 0.97 -11.25
#